data_AF-A0A1Y6FSF0-F1
#
_entry.id   AF-A0A1Y6FSF0-F1
#
_cell.length_a   1.000
_cell.length_b   1.000
_cell.length_c   1.000
_cell.angle_alpha   90.00
_cell.angle_beta   90.00
_cell.angle_gamma   90.00
#
_symmetry.space_group_name_H-M   'P 1'
#
loop_
_entity.id
_entity.type
_entity.pdbx_description
1 polymer ?
#
loop_
_entity_poly.entity_id
_entity_poly.type
_entity_poly.pdbx_seq_one_letter_code
_entity_poly.pdbx_strand_id
1 'polypeptide(L)'
;MDRKTLELMEEKSKKAREIVNAIDELSGKALSIEGCEEVEFFGMRDCLSIQVTDKPLLEEFKFAFVNAAIKEIERLEQELAEL
;
A
#
# COMPACT_ATOMS: atom_id res chain seq x y z
N MET A 1 -9.94 -23.45 27.56
CA MET A 1 -10.29 -22.61 26.40
C MET A 1 -11.19 -23.45 25.51
N ASP A 2 -12.33 -22.93 25.05
CA ASP A 2 -13.23 -23.71 24.19
C ASP A 2 -12.77 -23.66 22.71
N ARG A 3 -13.26 -24.60 21.90
CA ARG A 3 -12.89 -24.71 20.48
C ARG A 3 -13.22 -23.44 19.68
N LYS A 4 -14.33 -22.77 20.00
CA LYS A 4 -14.77 -21.54 19.33
C LYS A 4 -13.81 -20.38 19.60
N THR A 5 -13.26 -20.31 20.80
CA THR A 5 -12.26 -19.31 21.19
C THR A 5 -10.97 -19.51 20.39
N LEU A 6 -10.54 -20.76 20.18
CA LEU A 6 -9.35 -21.06 19.38
C LEU A 6 -9.55 -20.69 17.90
N GLU A 7 -10.70 -21.04 17.31
CA GLU A 7 -11.06 -20.69 15.94
C GLU A 7 -11.08 -19.15 15.74
N LEU A 8 -11.67 -18.41 16.69
CA LEU A 8 -11.70 -16.95 16.64
C LEU A 8 -10.31 -16.32 16.77
N MET A 9 -9.45 -16.86 17.64
CA MET A 9 -8.07 -16.37 17.79
C MET A 9 -7.23 -16.65 16.54
N GLU A 10 -7.45 -17.79 15.89
CA GLU A 10 -6.77 -18.13 14.63
C GLU A 10 -7.18 -17.20 13.49
N GLU A 11 -8.48 -16.91 13.36
CA GLU A 11 -9.01 -15.97 12.36
C GLU A 11 -8.45 -14.55 12.56
N LYS A 12 -8.48 -14.05 13.81
CA LYS A 12 -7.88 -12.74 14.15
C LYS A 12 -6.39 -12.70 13.86
N SER A 13 -5.65 -13.77 14.20
CA SER A 13 -4.21 -13.85 13.95
C SER A 13 -3.88 -13.87 12.46
N LYS A 14 -4.72 -14.52 11.64
CA LYS A 14 -4.56 -14.52 10.19
C LYS A 14 -4.78 -13.12 9.61
N LYS A 15 -5.89 -12.48 9.99
CA LYS A 15 -6.23 -11.14 9.50
C LYS A 15 -5.18 -10.10 9.92
N ALA A 16 -4.70 -10.17 11.16
CA ALA A 16 -3.62 -9.30 11.63
C ALA A 16 -2.35 -9.44 10.78
N ARG A 17 -1.96 -10.67 10.41
CA ARG A 17 -0.78 -10.89 9.54
C ARG A 17 -0.98 -10.33 8.15
N GLU A 18 -2.17 -10.47 7.57
CA GLU A 18 -2.48 -9.90 6.25
C GLU A 18 -2.36 -8.37 6.27
N ILE A 19 -2.87 -7.72 7.33
CA ILE A 19 -2.77 -6.27 7.50
C ILE A 19 -1.31 -5.82 7.65
N VAL A 20 -0.54 -6.48 8.53
CA VAL A 20 0.88 -6.14 8.73
C VAL A 20 1.67 -6.27 7.43
N ASN A 21 1.45 -7.36 6.68
CA ASN A 21 2.12 -7.54 5.38
C ASN A 21 1.77 -6.42 4.39
N ALA A 22 0.53 -5.96 4.37
CA ALA A 22 0.10 -4.86 3.50
C ALA A 22 0.75 -3.52 3.91
N ILE A 23 0.87 -3.25 5.22
CA ILE A 23 1.58 -2.08 5.75
C ILE A 23 3.05 -2.11 5.34
N ASP A 24 3.72 -3.25 5.51
CA ASP A 24 5.14 -3.42 5.15
C ASP A 24 5.35 -3.20 3.65
N GLU A 25 4.47 -3.76 2.81
CA GLU A 25 4.53 -3.60 1.35
C GLU A 25 4.35 -2.14 0.93
N LEU A 26 3.33 -1.45 1.48
CA LEU A 26 3.07 -0.03 1.19
C LEU A 26 4.22 0.87 1.67
N SER A 27 4.75 0.60 2.85
CA SER A 27 5.89 1.34 3.41
C SER A 27 7.13 1.18 2.53
N GLY A 28 7.42 -0.04 2.07
CA GLY A 28 8.50 -0.32 1.14
C GLY A 28 8.32 0.42 -0.20
N LYS A 29 7.11 0.41 -0.75
CA LYS A 29 6.80 1.15 -2.00
C LYS A 29 6.96 2.66 -1.83
N ALA A 30 6.45 3.22 -0.73
CA ALA A 30 6.57 4.65 -0.43
C ALA A 30 8.03 5.10 -0.30
N LEU A 31 8.90 4.28 0.31
CA LEU A 31 10.34 4.56 0.36
C LEU A 31 10.99 4.44 -1.03
N SER A 32 10.61 3.43 -1.81
CA SER A 32 11.23 3.20 -3.12
C SER A 32 10.94 4.31 -4.14
N ILE A 33 9.81 5.03 -3.98
CA ILE A 33 9.38 6.01 -4.97
C ILE A 33 10.22 7.29 -4.98
N GLU A 34 10.93 7.60 -3.88
CA GLU A 34 11.85 8.75 -3.84
C GLU A 34 12.92 8.62 -4.94
N GLY A 35 13.40 7.40 -5.17
CA GLY A 35 14.40 7.07 -6.19
C GLY A 35 13.85 6.89 -7.61
N CYS A 36 12.54 7.02 -7.83
CA CYS A 36 11.98 6.92 -9.18
C CYS A 36 12.35 8.14 -10.02
N GLU A 37 12.88 7.88 -11.22
CA GLU A 37 13.21 8.93 -12.21
C GLU A 37 12.11 9.12 -13.25
N GLU A 38 11.12 8.23 -13.27
CA GLU A 38 10.01 8.25 -14.22
C GLU A 38 8.77 7.55 -13.63
N VAL A 39 7.60 7.89 -14.18
CA VAL A 39 6.34 7.18 -13.93
C VAL A 39 5.76 6.78 -15.29
N GLU A 40 5.40 5.50 -15.42
CA GLU A 40 4.78 4.95 -16.63
C GLU A 40 3.33 4.53 -16.33
N PHE A 41 2.40 4.99 -17.17
CA PHE A 41 1.01 4.56 -17.17
C PHE A 41 0.79 3.66 -18.40
N PHE A 42 0.48 2.38 -18.14
CA PHE A 42 0.22 1.41 -19.20
C PHE A 42 -1.28 1.07 -19.30
N GLY A 43 -1.89 1.45 -20.42
CA GLY A 43 -3.26 1.10 -20.77
C GLY A 43 -3.33 -0.21 -21.53
N MET A 44 -3.75 -1.29 -20.87
CA MET A 44 -3.83 -2.64 -21.47
C MET A 44 -4.82 -2.74 -22.65
N ARG A 45 -5.90 -1.95 -22.64
CA ARG A 45 -6.96 -2.05 -23.68
C ARG A 45 -6.47 -1.56 -25.04
N ASP A 46 -5.73 -0.46 -25.03
CA ASP A 46 -5.33 0.27 -26.24
C ASP A 46 -3.83 0.12 -26.52
N CYS A 47 -3.12 -0.69 -25.72
CA CYS A 47 -1.66 -0.84 -25.73
C CYS A 47 -0.93 0.52 -25.71
N LEU A 48 -1.50 1.49 -24.98
CA LEU A 48 -0.95 2.85 -24.87
C LEU A 48 -0.06 2.93 -23.63
N SER A 49 1.16 3.41 -23.81
CA SER A 49 2.04 3.79 -22.70
C SER A 49 2.19 5.32 -22.67
N ILE A 50 2.05 5.91 -21.49
CA ILE A 50 2.34 7.31 -21.22
C ILE A 50 3.42 7.37 -20.15
N GLN A 51 4.56 7.96 -20.50
CA GLN A 51 5.70 8.13 -19.60
C GLN A 51 5.83 9.59 -19.18
N VAL A 52 5.98 9.82 -17.88
CA VAL A 52 6.19 11.14 -17.29
C VAL A 52 7.66 11.25 -16.90
N THR A 53 8.37 12.15 -17.59
CA THR A 53 9.80 12.47 -17.34
C THR A 53 10.01 13.93 -16.92
N ASP A 54 8.96 14.75 -16.95
CA ASP A 54 9.00 16.12 -16.46
C ASP A 54 9.18 16.12 -14.93
N LYS A 55 10.25 16.78 -14.45
CA LYS A 55 10.64 16.71 -13.03
C LYS A 55 9.58 17.30 -12.08
N PRO A 56 9.03 18.51 -12.31
CA PRO A 56 7.96 19.03 -11.46
C PRO A 56 6.77 18.08 -11.36
N LEU A 57 6.29 17.58 -12.50
CA LEU A 57 5.15 16.67 -12.52
C LEU A 57 5.46 15.33 -11.85
N LEU A 58 6.68 14.80 -12.01
CA LEU A 58 7.14 13.59 -11.34
C LEU A 58 7.13 13.75 -9.81
N GLU A 59 7.61 14.89 -9.30
CA GLU A 59 7.59 15.18 -7.85
C GLU A 59 6.16 15.31 -7.31
N GLU A 60 5.24 15.90 -8.09
CA GLU A 60 3.81 15.92 -7.74
C GLU A 60 3.23 14.50 -7.63
N PHE A 61 3.56 13.61 -8.56
CA PHE A 61 3.14 12.21 -8.50
C PHE A 61 3.73 11.46 -7.31
N LYS A 62 5.03 11.64 -7.03
CA LYS A 62 5.68 11.05 -5.84
C LYS A 62 4.99 11.51 -4.56
N PHE A 63 4.77 12.82 -4.43
CA PHE A 63 4.10 13.39 -3.26
C PHE A 63 2.67 12.85 -3.10
N ALA A 64 1.90 12.80 -4.19
CA ALA A 64 0.54 12.26 -4.17
C ALA A 64 0.52 10.78 -3.76
N PHE A 65 1.44 9.98 -4.30
CA PHE A 65 1.56 8.56 -3.98
C PHE A 65 1.94 8.34 -2.51
N VAL A 66 2.96 9.03 -2.00
CA VAL A 66 3.40 8.91 -0.60
C VAL A 66 2.27 9.28 0.35
N ASN A 67 1.54 10.37 0.09
CA ASN A 67 0.40 10.76 0.91
C ASN A 67 -0.74 9.73 0.88
N ALA A 68 -1.00 9.13 -0.29
CA ALA A 68 -2.00 8.07 -0.41
C ALA A 68 -1.58 6.81 0.36
N ALA A 69 -0.30 6.43 0.27
CA ALA A 69 0.26 5.30 1.01
C ALA A 69 0.17 5.52 2.53
N ILE A 70 0.54 6.69 3.03
CA ILE A 70 0.46 7.03 4.46
C ILE A 70 -0.99 6.92 4.96
N LYS A 71 -1.95 7.51 4.24
CA LYS A 71 -3.38 7.43 4.63
C LYS A 71 -3.89 5.99 4.69
N GLU A 72 -3.46 5.15 3.74
CA GLU A 72 -3.86 3.75 3.73
C GLU A 72 -3.18 2.95 4.85
N ILE A 73 -1.93 3.25 5.17
CA ILE A 73 -1.23 2.69 6.34
C ILE A 73 -1.98 3.07 7.63
N GLU A 74 -2.33 4.34 7.82
CA GLU A 74 -3.10 4.79 9.00
C GLU A 74 -4.44 4.05 9.11
N ARG A 75 -5.15 3.84 7.99
CA ARG A 75 -6.39 3.06 7.95
C ARG A 75 -6.16 1.61 8.38
N LEU A 76 -5.08 0.98 7.89
CA LEU A 76 -4.71 -0.39 8.19
C LEU A 76 -4.28 -0.56 9.66
N GLU A 77 -3.53 0.39 10.21
CA GLU A 77 -3.14 0.43 11.62
C GLU A 77 -4.37 0.55 12.54
N GLN A 78 -5.34 1.39 12.16
CA GLN A 78 -6.61 1.47 12.89
C GLN A 78 -7.38 0.14 12.82
N GLU A 79 -7.47 -0.48 11.64
CA GLU A 79 -8.12 -1.79 11.47
C GLU A 79 -7.44 -2.88 12.31
N LEU A 80 -6.11 -2.82 12.47
CA LEU A 80 -5.35 -3.73 13.31
C LEU A 80 -5.60 -3.51 14.81
N ALA A 81 -5.79 -2.26 15.24
CA ALA A 81 -6.08 -1.92 16.63
C ALA A 81 -7.49 -2.34 17.07
N GLU A 82 -8.42 -2.42 16.12
CA GLU A 82 -9.83 -2.80 16.35
C GLU A 82 -10.07 -4.33 16.28
N LEU A 83 -9.04 -5.10 15.91
CA LEU A 83 -9.09 -6.54 15.66
C LEU A 83 -9.22 -7.39 16.94
#